data_AF-A0A3L7R270-F1
#
_entry.id   AF-A0A3L7R270-F1
#
_cell.length_a   1.000
_cell.length_b   1.000
_cell.length_c   1.000
_cell.angle_alpha   90.00
_cell.angle_beta   90.00
_cell.angle_gamma   90.00
#
_symmetry.space_group_name_H-M   'P 1'
#
loop_
_entity.id
_entity.type
_entity.pdbx_description
1 polymer ?
#
loop_
_entity_poly.entity_id
_entity_poly.type
_entity_poly.pdbx_seq_one_letter_code
_entity_poly.pdbx_strand_id
1 'polypeptide(L)'
;AVLAQSGGGGGGGRGGMGGGYASTAQQAADYGMSAVVRAQGYANLQNSQAAKNWEAAKTAEIQNRKLWTETYFDMRKTNKAARAAEAGPPVTHDQAIAMAKMAAPPRLGSTQLDPSTGHINYPMLLLSSVYEPYRTQLDDLFAQRSASGGSIQYEQYQEMQSTVKKFVEALKSHVKEYAAGDYGQARSFLDSLGHELRFPTS
;
A
#
# COMPACT_ATOMS: atom_id res chain seq x y z
N ALA A 1 52.03 -44.78 -9.68
CA ALA A 1 53.17 -45.48 -9.06
C ALA A 1 53.91 -44.49 -8.17
N VAL A 2 53.98 -44.80 -6.87
CA VAL A 2 54.73 -44.07 -5.85
C VAL A 2 56.15 -44.63 -5.84
N LEU A 3 57.18 -43.78 -5.87
CA LEU A 3 58.55 -44.07 -5.46
C LEU A 3 59.11 -42.75 -4.90
N ALA A 4 58.99 -42.48 -3.60
CA ALA A 4 59.73 -43.04 -2.47
C ALA A 4 61.21 -42.58 -2.47
N GLN A 5 61.46 -41.70 -1.50
CA GLN A 5 62.71 -41.10 -1.03
C GLN A 5 63.58 -42.14 -0.28
N SER A 6 64.91 -42.07 -0.43
CA SER A 6 65.91 -42.27 0.65
C SER A 6 67.33 -42.18 0.05
N GLY A 7 68.15 -41.22 0.49
CA GLY A 7 69.29 -41.43 1.41
C GLY A 7 70.60 -41.21 0.62
N GLY A 8 71.68 -40.59 1.09
CA GLY A 8 72.15 -40.09 2.37
C GLY A 8 73.69 -39.96 2.27
N GLY A 9 74.29 -38.96 2.93
CA GLY A 9 75.75 -38.76 3.02
C GLY A 9 76.17 -37.43 2.38
N GLY A 10 76.67 -36.40 3.09
CA GLY A 10 77.55 -36.43 4.24
C GLY A 10 78.96 -36.02 3.78
N GLY A 11 79.25 -34.72 3.72
CA GLY A 11 80.55 -34.20 3.30
C GLY A 11 80.68 -32.73 3.66
N GLY A 12 81.39 -32.45 4.76
CA GLY A 12 81.57 -31.10 5.30
C GLY A 12 82.48 -30.23 4.44
N GLY A 13 82.10 -28.96 4.33
CA GLY A 13 82.94 -27.88 3.80
C GLY A 13 82.85 -26.67 4.73
N ARG A 14 83.56 -26.72 5.86
CA ARG A 14 83.95 -25.50 6.59
C ARG A 14 85.08 -24.84 5.80
N GLY A 15 84.87 -23.62 5.35
CA GLY A 15 85.94 -22.80 4.80
C GLY A 15 85.43 -21.44 4.33
N GLY A 16 85.86 -20.38 5.02
CA GLY A 16 85.79 -19.02 4.49
C GLY A 16 84.91 -18.04 5.26
N MET A 17 85.30 -17.73 6.50
CA MET A 17 85.11 -16.37 7.04
C MET A 17 85.87 -15.39 6.14
N GLY A 18 85.22 -14.32 5.68
CA GLY A 18 85.92 -13.15 5.14
C GLY A 18 85.07 -12.30 4.19
N GLY A 19 84.55 -11.16 4.67
CA GLY A 19 83.99 -10.14 3.78
C GLY A 19 83.02 -9.12 4.35
N GLY A 20 83.26 -8.61 5.57
CA GLY A 20 82.79 -7.31 6.10
C GLY A 20 81.45 -6.72 5.64
N TYR A 21 80.35 -7.06 6.34
CA TYR A 21 79.25 -6.10 6.53
C TYR A 21 79.67 -5.12 7.63
N ALA A 22 80.40 -4.07 7.26
CA ALA A 22 80.50 -2.89 8.11
C ALA A 22 79.21 -2.08 7.94
N SER A 23 78.10 -2.57 8.51
CA SER A 23 76.91 -1.75 8.70
C SER A 23 77.19 -0.74 9.82
N THR A 24 77.79 0.40 9.47
CA THR A 24 77.79 1.55 10.39
C THR A 24 76.34 1.89 10.70
N ALA A 25 76.02 2.14 11.97
CA ALA A 25 74.67 2.49 12.40
C ALA A 25 74.08 3.64 11.56
N GLN A 26 74.94 4.55 11.10
CA GLN A 26 74.65 5.61 10.15
C GLN A 26 74.10 5.08 8.81
N GLN A 27 74.76 4.12 8.17
CA GLN A 27 74.34 3.59 6.88
C GLN A 27 73.02 2.80 6.98
N ALA A 28 72.84 2.03 8.05
CA ALA A 28 71.57 1.35 8.33
C ALA A 28 70.42 2.36 8.58
N ALA A 29 70.71 3.46 9.28
CA ALA A 29 69.76 4.54 9.49
C ALA A 29 69.42 5.28 8.18
N ASP A 30 70.40 5.54 7.32
CA ASP A 30 70.20 6.19 6.01
C ASP A 30 69.36 5.33 5.05
N TYR A 31 69.59 4.00 5.05
CA TYR A 31 68.75 3.06 4.30
C TYR A 31 67.33 2.98 4.87
N GLY A 32 67.19 2.95 6.20
CA GLY A 32 65.88 3.00 6.87
C GLY A 32 65.11 4.28 6.54
N MET A 33 65.78 5.43 6.59
CA MET A 33 65.21 6.73 6.22
C MET A 33 64.82 6.77 4.74
N SER A 34 65.66 6.26 3.85
CA SER A 34 65.36 6.15 2.41
C SER A 34 64.21 5.18 2.11
N ALA A 35 64.04 4.14 2.92
CA ALA A 35 62.90 3.23 2.84
C ALA A 35 61.61 3.90 3.30
N VAL A 36 61.66 4.71 4.37
CA VAL A 36 60.53 5.51 4.85
C VAL A 36 60.11 6.56 3.82
N VAL A 37 61.05 7.30 3.23
CA VAL A 37 60.75 8.30 2.18
C VAL A 37 60.11 7.65 0.95
N ARG A 38 60.63 6.49 0.52
CA ARG A 38 60.01 5.73 -0.57
C ARG A 38 58.61 5.24 -0.19
N ALA A 39 58.43 4.68 1.01
CA ALA A 39 57.14 4.23 1.49
C ALA A 39 56.12 5.37 1.56
N GLN A 40 56.53 6.58 1.97
CA GLN A 40 55.69 7.78 1.95
C GLN A 40 55.30 8.18 0.51
N GLY A 41 56.23 8.13 -0.45
CA GLY A 41 55.93 8.38 -1.85
C GLY A 41 54.94 7.38 -2.44
N TYR A 42 55.13 6.08 -2.14
CA TYR A 42 54.19 5.03 -2.54
C TYR A 42 52.82 5.20 -1.89
N ALA A 43 52.75 5.56 -0.60
CA ALA A 43 51.50 5.83 0.09
C ALA A 43 50.76 7.03 -0.55
N ASN A 44 51.46 8.10 -0.92
CA ASN A 44 50.86 9.25 -1.60
C ASN A 44 50.30 8.90 -2.99
N LEU A 45 51.03 8.06 -3.75
CA LEU A 45 50.55 7.57 -5.05
C LEU A 45 49.32 6.67 -4.88
N GLN A 46 49.34 5.73 -3.93
CA GLN A 46 48.22 4.86 -3.63
C GLN A 46 47.00 5.66 -3.14
N ASN A 47 47.20 6.65 -2.28
CA ASN A 47 46.13 7.57 -1.85
C ASN A 47 45.55 8.35 -3.03
N SER A 48 46.39 8.83 -3.95
CA SER A 48 45.94 9.54 -5.16
C SER A 48 45.16 8.62 -6.12
N GLN A 49 45.60 7.37 -6.29
CA GLN A 49 44.88 6.38 -7.09
C GLN A 49 43.55 5.99 -6.43
N ALA A 50 43.53 5.82 -5.11
CA ALA A 50 42.32 5.55 -4.35
C ALA A 50 41.31 6.70 -4.47
N ALA A 51 41.76 7.96 -4.40
CA ALA A 51 40.91 9.13 -4.59
C ALA A 51 40.27 9.16 -5.98
N LYS A 52 41.05 8.92 -7.04
CA LYS A 52 40.53 8.81 -8.42
C LYS A 52 39.50 7.70 -8.58
N ASN A 53 39.78 6.53 -7.99
CA ASN A 53 38.86 5.40 -8.03
C ASN A 53 37.56 5.71 -7.27
N TRP A 54 37.66 6.44 -6.16
CA TRP A 54 36.50 6.86 -5.37
C TRP A 54 35.62 7.85 -6.13
N GLU A 55 36.22 8.85 -6.79
CA GLU A 55 35.49 9.78 -7.67
C GLU A 55 34.80 9.05 -8.83
N ALA A 56 35.52 8.14 -9.51
CA ALA A 56 34.94 7.34 -10.58
C ALA A 56 33.76 6.47 -10.10
N ALA A 57 33.90 5.84 -8.93
CA ALA A 57 32.81 5.07 -8.31
C ALA A 57 31.61 5.96 -7.97
N LYS A 58 31.84 7.18 -7.47
CA LYS A 58 30.78 8.15 -7.20
C LYS A 58 30.06 8.62 -8.45
N THR A 59 30.79 8.90 -9.53
CA THR A 59 30.17 9.24 -10.82
C THR A 59 29.30 8.09 -11.34
N ALA A 60 29.80 6.85 -11.27
CA ALA A 60 29.05 5.67 -11.67
C ALA A 60 27.78 5.47 -10.81
N GLU A 61 27.85 5.69 -9.49
CA GLU A 61 26.69 5.65 -8.60
C GLU A 61 25.61 6.66 -9.02
N ILE A 62 26.01 7.90 -9.27
CA ILE A 62 25.09 8.98 -9.68
C ILE A 62 24.45 8.65 -11.04
N GLN A 63 25.25 8.18 -12.00
CA GLN A 63 24.75 7.78 -13.32
C GLN A 63 23.77 6.61 -13.21
N ASN A 64 24.08 5.60 -12.40
CA ASN A 64 23.18 4.47 -12.16
C ASN A 64 21.86 4.92 -11.53
N ARG A 65 21.92 5.82 -10.54
CA ARG A 65 20.71 6.38 -9.92
C ARG A 65 19.86 7.17 -10.91
N LYS A 66 20.52 7.99 -11.75
CA LYS A 66 19.85 8.75 -12.81
C LYS A 66 19.18 7.81 -13.80
N LEU A 67 19.92 6.83 -14.33
CA LEU A 67 19.41 5.83 -15.28
C LEU A 67 18.22 5.06 -14.69
N TRP A 68 18.31 4.65 -13.43
CA TRP A 68 17.22 3.94 -12.77
C TRP A 68 15.95 4.79 -12.67
N THR A 69 16.12 6.06 -12.32
CA THR A 69 15.02 7.03 -12.23
C THR A 69 14.38 7.29 -13.60
N GLU A 70 15.20 7.55 -14.62
CA GLU A 70 14.74 7.75 -16.00
C GLU A 70 13.99 6.52 -16.52
N THR A 71 14.57 5.33 -16.34
CA THR A 71 13.95 4.05 -16.73
C THR A 71 12.59 3.84 -16.06
N TYR A 72 12.48 4.13 -14.76
CA TYR A 72 11.21 4.01 -14.03
C TYR A 72 10.13 4.93 -14.62
N PHE A 73 10.45 6.20 -14.87
CA PHE A 73 9.50 7.14 -15.43
C PHE A 73 9.15 6.85 -16.89
N ASP A 74 10.11 6.37 -17.68
CA ASP A 74 9.89 5.93 -19.05
C ASP A 74 8.96 4.71 -19.09
N MET A 75 9.22 3.69 -18.28
CA MET A 75 8.33 2.54 -18.14
C MET A 75 6.93 2.97 -17.70
N ARG A 76 6.82 3.89 -16.73
CA ARG A 76 5.52 4.41 -16.26
C ARG A 76 4.78 5.17 -17.37
N LYS A 77 5.48 6.00 -18.14
CA LYS A 77 4.93 6.75 -19.27
C LYS A 77 4.44 5.80 -20.36
N THR A 78 5.26 4.83 -20.75
CA THR A 78 4.91 3.79 -21.74
C THR A 78 3.70 2.98 -21.29
N ASN A 79 3.67 2.52 -20.04
CA ASN A 79 2.53 1.80 -19.49
C ASN A 79 1.24 2.65 -19.44
N LYS A 80 1.35 3.94 -19.11
CA LYS A 80 0.20 4.85 -19.12
C LYS A 80 -0.30 5.09 -20.54
N ALA A 81 0.61 5.26 -21.50
CA ALA A 81 0.27 5.45 -22.91
C ALA A 81 -0.38 4.20 -23.51
N ALA A 82 0.16 3.01 -23.24
CA ALA A 82 -0.43 1.73 -23.66
C ALA A 82 -1.85 1.57 -23.10
N ARG A 83 -2.03 1.78 -21.78
CA ARG A 83 -3.37 1.74 -21.17
C ARG A 83 -4.33 2.78 -21.72
N ALA A 84 -3.85 3.97 -22.07
CA ALA A 84 -4.70 5.01 -22.67
C ALA A 84 -5.09 4.70 -24.12
N ALA A 85 -4.21 4.01 -24.86
CA ALA A 85 -4.49 3.56 -26.22
C ALA A 85 -5.47 2.37 -26.25
N GLU A 86 -5.39 1.48 -25.25
CA GLU A 86 -6.32 0.36 -25.06
C GLU A 86 -7.63 0.78 -24.38
N ALA A 87 -7.62 1.86 -23.60
CA ALA A 87 -8.81 2.36 -22.96
C ALA A 87 -9.83 2.81 -24.01
N GLY A 88 -11.07 2.32 -23.85
CA GLY A 88 -12.20 2.85 -24.60
C GLY A 88 -12.44 4.34 -24.31
N PRO A 89 -13.42 4.95 -25.01
CA PRO A 89 -13.77 6.35 -24.78
C PRO A 89 -14.01 6.63 -23.29
N PRO A 90 -13.51 7.77 -22.75
CA PRO A 90 -13.75 8.11 -21.36
C PRO A 90 -15.25 8.21 -21.10
N VAL A 91 -15.69 7.71 -19.95
CA VAL A 91 -17.09 7.82 -19.52
C VAL A 91 -17.46 9.30 -19.48
N THR A 92 -18.45 9.69 -20.30
CA THR A 92 -18.91 11.08 -20.35
C THR A 92 -19.61 11.45 -19.04
N HIS A 93 -19.77 12.75 -18.78
CA HIS A 93 -20.49 13.21 -17.58
C HIS A 93 -21.92 12.63 -17.51
N ASP A 94 -22.63 12.63 -18.64
CA ASP A 94 -23.97 12.06 -18.73
C ASP A 94 -24.00 10.55 -18.52
N GLN A 95 -23.01 9.82 -19.06
CA GLN A 95 -22.86 8.40 -18.80
C GLN A 95 -22.53 8.12 -17.33
N ALA A 96 -21.69 8.94 -16.70
CA ALA A 96 -21.38 8.81 -15.28
C ALA A 96 -22.63 9.06 -14.42
N ILE A 97 -23.46 10.06 -14.76
CA ILE A 97 -24.75 10.30 -14.11
C ILE A 97 -25.69 9.11 -14.34
N ALA A 98 -25.78 8.58 -15.56
CA ALA A 98 -26.62 7.42 -15.86
C ALA A 98 -26.17 6.18 -15.07
N MET A 99 -24.87 5.92 -14.99
CA MET A 99 -24.29 4.85 -14.17
C MET A 99 -24.58 5.06 -12.69
N ALA A 100 -24.45 6.29 -12.18
CA ALA A 100 -24.77 6.62 -10.80
C ALA A 100 -26.27 6.43 -10.50
N LYS A 101 -27.16 6.79 -11.43
CA LYS A 101 -28.60 6.54 -11.32
C LYS A 101 -28.93 5.05 -11.35
N MET A 102 -28.25 4.26 -12.19
CA MET A 102 -28.42 2.80 -12.24
C MET A 102 -27.87 2.09 -11.00
N ALA A 103 -26.84 2.65 -10.35
CA ALA A 103 -26.25 2.11 -9.14
C ALA A 103 -26.99 2.53 -7.86
N ALA A 104 -27.90 3.50 -7.93
CA ALA A 104 -28.71 3.90 -6.79
C ALA A 104 -29.67 2.75 -6.41
N PRO A 105 -29.87 2.48 -5.11
CA PRO A 105 -30.90 1.55 -4.68
C PRO A 105 -32.26 1.97 -5.23
N PRO A 106 -33.13 1.02 -5.65
CA PRO A 106 -34.46 1.35 -6.13
C PRO A 106 -35.23 2.09 -5.02
N ARG A 107 -36.07 3.07 -5.39
CA ARG A 107 -37.01 3.69 -4.46
C ARG A 107 -37.95 2.61 -3.91
N LEU A 108 -38.39 2.77 -2.67
CA LEU A 108 -39.41 1.89 -2.10
C LEU A 108 -40.72 2.09 -2.88
N GLY A 109 -41.35 1.00 -3.28
CA GLY A 109 -42.70 1.06 -3.87
C GLY A 109 -43.73 1.48 -2.83
N SER A 110 -44.88 1.99 -3.27
CA SER A 110 -46.02 2.35 -2.38
C SER A 110 -46.52 1.18 -1.53
N THR A 111 -46.24 -0.05 -1.95
CA THR A 111 -46.53 -1.27 -1.19
C THR A 111 -45.53 -1.54 -0.06
N GLN A 112 -44.39 -0.87 -0.04
CA GLN A 112 -43.32 -1.03 0.95
C GLN A 112 -43.27 0.14 1.94
N LEU A 113 -43.62 1.34 1.49
CA LEU A 113 -43.80 2.53 2.31
C LEU A 113 -45.04 3.28 1.83
N ASP A 114 -46.03 3.46 2.71
CA ASP A 114 -47.19 4.28 2.42
C ASP A 114 -46.87 5.76 2.73
N PRO A 115 -46.82 6.65 1.72
CA PRO A 115 -46.47 8.05 1.90
C PRO A 115 -47.52 8.84 2.69
N SER A 116 -48.77 8.36 2.75
CA SER A 116 -49.89 9.04 3.40
C SER A 116 -50.03 8.67 4.88
N THR A 117 -49.67 7.46 5.26
CA THR A 117 -49.73 6.99 6.66
C THR A 117 -48.35 6.92 7.32
N GLY A 118 -47.27 6.92 6.54
CA GLY A 118 -45.92 6.66 7.03
C GLY A 118 -45.67 5.19 7.39
N HIS A 119 -46.59 4.28 7.04
CA HIS A 119 -46.49 2.87 7.40
C HIS A 119 -45.42 2.16 6.58
N ILE A 120 -44.55 1.41 7.25
CA ILE A 120 -43.44 0.65 6.65
C ILE A 120 -43.77 -0.84 6.65
N ASN A 121 -43.80 -1.45 5.46
CA ASN A 121 -43.98 -2.90 5.31
C ASN A 121 -42.62 -3.60 5.30
N TYR A 122 -42.22 -4.12 6.45
CA TYR A 122 -40.95 -4.79 6.63
C TYR A 122 -40.92 -6.20 6.01
N PRO A 123 -39.80 -6.60 5.37
CA PRO A 123 -39.52 -7.99 5.01
C PRO A 123 -39.60 -8.92 6.23
N MET A 124 -40.00 -10.19 6.01
CA MET A 124 -40.16 -11.22 7.06
C MET A 124 -38.98 -11.30 8.03
N LEU A 125 -37.74 -11.22 7.54
CA LEU A 125 -36.54 -11.30 8.37
C LEU A 125 -36.45 -10.14 9.37
N LEU A 126 -36.90 -8.94 8.97
CA LEU A 126 -36.89 -7.75 9.82
C LEU A 126 -38.02 -7.73 10.85
N LEU A 127 -39.03 -8.61 10.72
CA LEU A 127 -40.11 -8.75 11.71
C LEU A 127 -39.68 -9.47 12.99
N SER A 128 -38.49 -10.07 13.02
CA SER A 128 -37.94 -10.68 14.23
C SER A 128 -37.92 -9.70 15.41
N SER A 129 -38.10 -10.22 16.63
CA SER A 129 -38.13 -9.44 17.86
C SER A 129 -36.79 -8.72 18.13
N VAL A 130 -35.68 -9.29 17.65
CA VAL A 130 -34.34 -8.68 17.74
C VAL A 130 -34.31 -7.29 17.10
N TYR A 131 -35.17 -7.06 16.12
CA TYR A 131 -35.24 -5.81 15.36
C TYR A 131 -36.38 -4.88 15.75
N GLU A 132 -37.26 -5.30 16.67
CA GLU A 132 -38.40 -4.52 17.14
C GLU A 132 -38.02 -3.10 17.59
N PRO A 133 -36.93 -2.88 18.37
CA PRO A 133 -36.59 -1.53 18.81
C PRO A 133 -36.29 -0.57 17.65
N TYR A 134 -35.68 -1.06 16.57
CA TYR A 134 -35.37 -0.26 15.40
C TYR A 134 -36.61 0.01 14.55
N ARG A 135 -37.50 -0.99 14.44
CA ARG A 135 -38.78 -0.86 13.73
C ARG A 135 -39.66 0.17 14.40
N THR A 136 -39.89 0.05 15.71
CA THR A 136 -40.72 1.00 16.47
C THR A 136 -40.22 2.44 16.31
N GLN A 137 -38.90 2.65 16.46
CA GLN A 137 -38.34 3.99 16.30
C GLN A 137 -38.51 4.53 14.87
N LEU A 138 -38.32 3.69 13.84
CA LEU A 138 -38.53 4.12 12.46
C LEU A 138 -40.01 4.37 12.15
N ASP A 139 -40.92 3.53 12.62
CA ASP A 139 -42.35 3.67 12.42
C ASP A 139 -42.85 4.99 13.04
N ASP A 140 -42.39 5.32 14.24
CA ASP A 140 -42.71 6.60 14.90
C ASP A 140 -42.20 7.80 14.10
N LEU A 141 -40.94 7.74 13.63
CA LEU A 141 -40.33 8.82 12.86
C LEU A 141 -41.02 9.02 11.50
N PHE A 142 -41.36 7.94 10.80
CA PHE A 142 -42.05 8.02 9.51
C PHE A 142 -43.53 8.44 9.66
N ALA A 143 -44.20 8.03 10.74
CA ALA A 143 -45.54 8.53 11.07
C ALA A 143 -45.53 10.04 11.35
N GLN A 144 -44.55 10.53 12.13
CA GLN A 144 -44.39 11.96 12.40
C GLN A 144 -44.09 12.74 11.12
N ARG A 145 -43.24 12.20 10.24
CA ARG A 145 -42.95 12.79 8.93
C ARG A 145 -44.19 12.89 8.05
N SER A 146 -45.06 11.88 8.06
CA SER A 146 -46.33 11.96 7.31
C SER A 146 -47.23 13.05 7.88
N ALA A 147 -47.36 13.09 9.22
CA ALA A 147 -48.16 14.09 9.92
C ALA A 147 -47.69 15.54 9.68
N SER A 148 -46.39 15.78 9.46
CA SER A 148 -45.83 17.09 9.12
C SER A 148 -45.93 17.46 7.63
N GLY A 149 -46.73 16.72 6.85
CA GLY A 149 -46.92 16.96 5.42
C GLY A 149 -45.69 16.60 4.58
N GLY A 150 -44.88 15.66 5.05
CA GLY A 150 -43.72 15.15 4.31
C GLY A 150 -42.43 15.95 4.46
N SER A 151 -42.50 17.09 5.16
CA SER A 151 -41.34 17.92 5.47
C SER A 151 -40.58 17.38 6.68
N ILE A 152 -39.26 17.17 6.54
CA ILE A 152 -38.39 16.65 7.61
C ILE A 152 -37.46 17.77 8.05
N GLN A 153 -37.39 18.03 9.36
CA GLN A 153 -36.36 18.91 9.93
C GLN A 153 -35.00 18.21 9.93
N TYR A 154 -33.90 18.98 9.88
CA TYR A 154 -32.56 18.38 9.77
C TYR A 154 -32.26 17.37 10.89
N GLU A 155 -32.71 17.66 12.12
CA GLU A 155 -32.55 16.81 13.30
C GLU A 155 -33.29 15.47 13.13
N GLN A 156 -34.54 15.51 12.65
CA GLN A 156 -35.34 14.31 12.37
C GLN A 156 -34.69 13.48 11.26
N TYR A 157 -34.17 14.12 10.22
CA TYR A 157 -33.44 13.43 9.15
C TYR A 157 -32.19 12.73 9.68
N GLN A 158 -31.41 13.40 10.55
CA GLN A 158 -30.25 12.79 11.19
C GLN A 158 -30.62 11.60 12.07
N GLU A 159 -31.72 11.71 12.82
CA GLU A 159 -32.21 10.63 13.67
C GLU A 159 -32.59 9.40 12.84
N MET A 160 -33.43 9.59 11.82
CA MET A 160 -33.84 8.52 10.90
C MET A 160 -32.62 7.84 10.24
N GLN A 161 -31.66 8.64 9.73
CA GLN A 161 -30.43 8.11 9.15
C GLN A 161 -29.60 7.32 10.18
N SER A 162 -29.54 7.78 11.42
CA SER A 162 -28.83 7.07 12.49
C SER A 162 -29.50 5.74 12.82
N THR A 163 -30.83 5.71 12.86
CA THR A 163 -31.62 4.52 13.19
C THR A 163 -31.50 3.48 12.09
N VAL A 164 -31.60 3.89 10.82
CA VAL A 164 -31.35 2.99 9.67
C VAL A 164 -29.95 2.40 9.75
N LYS A 165 -28.91 3.21 10.03
CA LYS A 165 -27.54 2.70 10.17
C LYS A 165 -27.41 1.67 11.30
N LYS A 166 -27.98 1.95 12.48
CA LYS A 166 -27.95 1.02 13.61
C LYS A 166 -28.68 -0.29 13.27
N PHE A 167 -29.81 -0.20 12.57
CA PHE A 167 -30.58 -1.35 12.12
C PHE A 167 -29.76 -2.22 11.15
N VAL A 168 -29.06 -1.58 10.21
CA VAL A 168 -28.15 -2.25 9.28
C VAL A 168 -27.01 -2.96 10.01
N GLU A 169 -26.40 -2.31 11.01
CA GLU A 169 -25.32 -2.93 11.79
C GLU A 169 -25.82 -4.13 12.61
N ALA A 170 -27.04 -4.05 13.18
CA ALA A 170 -27.67 -5.18 13.84
C ALA A 170 -27.97 -6.33 12.85
N LEU A 171 -28.42 -6.02 11.63
CA LEU A 171 -28.62 -7.03 10.59
C LEU A 171 -27.29 -7.70 10.20
N LYS A 172 -26.21 -6.93 10.12
CA LYS A 172 -24.86 -7.43 9.81
C LYS A 172 -24.31 -8.33 10.91
N SER A 173 -24.56 -8.04 12.19
CA SER A 173 -24.06 -8.90 13.28
C SER A 173 -24.63 -10.31 13.22
N HIS A 174 -25.84 -10.46 12.68
CA HIS A 174 -26.52 -11.75 12.49
C HIS A 174 -26.42 -12.31 11.07
N VAL A 175 -25.55 -11.77 10.20
CA VAL A 175 -25.44 -12.20 8.79
C VAL A 175 -25.15 -13.69 8.61
N LYS A 176 -24.46 -14.31 9.59
CA LYS A 176 -24.12 -15.74 9.56
C LYS A 176 -25.31 -16.65 9.88
N GLU A 177 -26.36 -16.10 10.46
CA GLU A 177 -27.54 -16.84 10.92
C GLU A 177 -28.64 -16.90 9.83
N TYR A 178 -28.49 -16.13 8.75
CA TYR A 178 -29.50 -15.98 7.72
C TYR A 178 -29.07 -16.55 6.37
N ALA A 179 -30.03 -17.03 5.59
CA ALA A 179 -29.78 -17.37 4.21
C ALA A 179 -29.36 -16.11 3.43
N ALA A 180 -28.38 -16.27 2.52
CA ALA A 180 -27.81 -15.13 1.78
C ALA A 180 -28.87 -14.35 0.98
N GLY A 181 -29.89 -15.03 0.46
CA GLY A 181 -31.01 -14.40 -0.24
C GLY A 181 -31.84 -13.49 0.67
N ASP A 182 -32.21 -13.99 1.85
CA ASP A 182 -33.05 -13.25 2.80
C ASP A 182 -32.30 -12.05 3.41
N TYR A 183 -31.03 -12.23 3.73
CA TYR A 183 -30.15 -11.13 4.15
C TYR A 183 -30.05 -10.06 3.05
N GLY A 184 -29.84 -10.47 1.80
CA GLY A 184 -29.76 -9.56 0.66
C GLY A 184 -31.02 -8.70 0.51
N GLN A 185 -32.20 -9.33 0.56
CA GLN A 185 -33.48 -8.62 0.49
C GLN A 185 -33.67 -7.63 1.64
N ALA A 186 -33.41 -8.05 2.88
CA ALA A 186 -33.52 -7.19 4.05
C ALA A 186 -32.53 -6.02 4.00
N ARG A 187 -31.30 -6.26 3.55
CA ARG A 187 -30.26 -5.24 3.40
C ARG A 187 -30.63 -4.21 2.33
N SER A 188 -31.04 -4.67 1.15
CA SER A 188 -31.49 -3.80 0.06
C SER A 188 -32.68 -2.95 0.49
N PHE A 189 -33.63 -3.52 1.22
CA PHE A 189 -34.76 -2.78 1.76
C PHE A 189 -34.32 -1.64 2.70
N LEU A 190 -33.41 -1.91 3.65
CA LEU A 190 -32.91 -0.88 4.56
C LEU A 190 -32.12 0.21 3.83
N ASP A 191 -31.34 -0.15 2.80
CA ASP A 191 -30.63 0.82 1.98
C ASP A 191 -31.60 1.70 1.16
N SER A 192 -32.66 1.11 0.60
CA SER A 192 -33.75 1.84 -0.06
C SER A 192 -34.51 2.76 0.91
N LEU A 193 -34.77 2.31 2.14
CA LEU A 193 -35.42 3.11 3.18
C LEU A 193 -34.58 4.35 3.54
N GLY A 194 -33.27 4.17 3.70
CA GLY A 194 -32.34 5.28 3.92
C GLY A 194 -32.20 6.22 2.72
N HIS A 195 -32.39 5.71 1.51
CA HIS A 195 -32.39 6.51 0.28
C HIS A 195 -33.65 7.39 0.17
N GLU A 196 -34.81 6.84 0.55
CA GLU A 196 -36.11 7.53 0.51
C GLU A 196 -36.16 8.79 1.40
N LEU A 197 -35.34 8.83 2.45
CA LEU A 197 -35.20 10.00 3.32
C LEU A 197 -34.68 11.25 2.59
N ARG A 198 -34.08 11.10 1.41
CA ARG A 198 -33.55 12.23 0.62
C ARG A 198 -34.59 12.87 -0.30
N PHE A 199 -35.76 12.24 -0.45
CA PHE A 199 -36.82 12.71 -1.34
C PHE A 199 -38.02 13.17 -0.51
N PRO A 200 -38.78 14.18 -0.97
CA PRO A 200 -40.07 14.52 -0.37
C PRO A 200 -41.05 13.35 -0.53
N THR A 201 -42.02 13.23 0.38
CA THR A 201 -43.11 12.24 0.25
C THR A 201 -43.87 12.53 -1.05
N SER A 202 -44.02 11.52 -1.90
CA SER A 202 -44.66 11.60 -3.22
C SER A 202 -46.10 11.11 -3.17
#